data_AF-A0A7X9F2P3-F1
#
_entry.id   AF-A0A7X9F2P3-F1
#
_cell.length_a   1.000
_cell.length_b   1.000
_cell.length_c   1.000
_cell.angle_alpha   90.00
_cell.angle_beta   90.00
_cell.angle_gamma   90.00
#
_symmetry.space_group_name_H-M   'P 1'
#
loop_
_entity.id
_entity.type
_entity.pdbx_description
1 polymer ?
#
loop_
_entity_poly.entity_id
_entity_poly.type
_entity_poly.pdbx_seq_one_letter_code
_entity_poly.pdbx_strand_id
1 'polypeptide(L)'
;MMKKIISVILVSVLFLAFKMETIHAAPIRILVITGGHDYEKEQFNQMLSSLGPSITFQISELPGAFEMFRPENRNKYDVLVFYHMWQKISAEEASVFDDCIRQGKPVVVLHHSICAFDEWPLYWEIIGGKYFQKQTTYKGKVYGPCSYIHDLHFTVRIVDKNHPVTRGIEDFRIFDETYKGYYVSEDATPLLTTDEPSSTPVIGWAKSYGKAKIVVLQSGHDVPTFENPNFRKLLRQSIEWVYNR
;
A
#
# COMPACT_ATOMS: atom_id res chain seq x y z
N MET A 1 -35.42 -80.53 16.16
CA MET A 1 -35.55 -79.34 17.01
C MET A 1 -34.19 -78.62 17.02
N MET A 2 -33.92 -77.78 16.02
CA MET A 2 -32.62 -77.12 15.80
C MET A 2 -32.65 -75.70 16.38
N LYS A 3 -31.76 -75.40 17.33
CA LYS A 3 -31.51 -74.03 17.81
C LYS A 3 -30.41 -73.41 16.94
N LYS A 4 -30.75 -72.39 16.16
CA LYS A 4 -29.78 -71.52 15.47
C LYS A 4 -29.14 -70.58 16.49
N ILE A 5 -27.82 -70.63 16.63
CA ILE A 5 -27.03 -69.64 17.36
C ILE A 5 -26.59 -68.61 16.33
N ILE A 6 -27.08 -67.38 16.45
CA ILE A 6 -26.65 -66.23 15.64
C ILE A 6 -25.56 -65.54 16.46
N SER A 7 -24.30 -65.67 16.06
CA SER A 7 -23.21 -64.84 16.61
C SER A 7 -23.26 -63.46 15.95
N VAL A 8 -23.54 -62.43 16.74
CA VAL A 8 -23.44 -61.03 16.33
C VAL A 8 -22.00 -60.59 16.57
N ILE A 9 -21.25 -60.34 15.48
CA ILE A 9 -19.93 -59.71 15.54
C ILE A 9 -20.16 -58.20 15.59
N LEU A 10 -19.87 -57.59 16.74
CA LEU A 10 -19.87 -56.13 16.90
C LEU A 10 -18.54 -55.58 16.40
N VAL A 11 -18.51 -55.04 15.19
CA VAL A 11 -17.35 -54.30 14.67
C VAL A 11 -17.43 -52.86 15.19
N SER A 12 -16.64 -52.56 16.22
CA SER A 12 -16.44 -51.21 16.73
C SER A 12 -15.59 -50.41 15.75
N VAL A 13 -16.22 -49.59 14.90
CA VAL A 13 -15.54 -48.62 14.04
C VAL A 13 -15.08 -47.45 14.90
N LEU A 14 -13.78 -47.39 15.19
CA LEU A 14 -13.15 -46.26 15.86
C LEU A 14 -13.09 -45.07 14.89
N PHE A 15 -13.97 -44.09 15.05
CA PHE A 15 -13.88 -42.82 14.32
C PHE A 15 -12.74 -41.98 14.92
N LEU A 16 -11.58 -41.97 14.27
CA LEU A 16 -10.49 -41.06 14.60
C LEU A 16 -10.86 -39.66 14.05
N ALA A 17 -11.34 -38.77 14.92
CA ALA A 17 -11.58 -37.39 14.55
C ALA A 17 -10.24 -36.67 14.36
N PHE A 18 -9.80 -36.49 13.11
CA PHE A 18 -8.70 -35.60 12.78
C PHE A 18 -9.14 -34.16 13.05
N LYS A 19 -8.61 -33.53 14.10
CA LYS A 19 -8.67 -32.06 14.22
C LYS A 19 -7.80 -31.48 13.10
N MET A 20 -8.42 -30.92 12.07
CA MET A 20 -7.73 -29.97 11.21
C MET A 20 -7.42 -28.74 12.06
N GLU A 21 -6.18 -28.64 12.54
CA GLU A 21 -5.66 -27.35 12.96
C GLU A 21 -5.60 -26.46 11.73
N THR A 22 -6.40 -25.40 11.72
CA THR A 22 -6.27 -24.35 10.73
C THR A 22 -4.91 -23.68 10.95
N ILE A 23 -3.95 -23.99 10.08
CA ILE A 23 -2.70 -23.23 10.00
C ILE A 23 -3.10 -21.81 9.55
N HIS A 24 -3.30 -20.91 10.50
CA HIS A 24 -3.42 -19.50 10.20
C HIS A 24 -2.04 -19.00 9.78
N ALA A 25 -1.90 -18.55 8.52
CA ALA A 25 -0.70 -17.87 8.08
C ALA A 25 -0.38 -16.71 9.02
N ALA A 26 0.91 -16.52 9.34
CA ALA A 26 1.33 -15.41 10.18
C ALA A 26 0.86 -14.07 9.58
N PRO A 27 0.39 -13.11 10.40
CA PRO A 27 -0.02 -11.80 9.89
C PRO A 27 1.11 -11.08 9.14
N ILE A 28 0.76 -10.35 8.08
CA ILE A 28 1.68 -9.44 7.38
C ILE A 28 2.00 -8.28 8.34
N ARG A 29 3.28 -8.02 8.60
CA ARG A 29 3.72 -6.92 9.45
C ARG A 29 4.04 -5.71 8.57
N ILE A 30 3.24 -4.66 8.64
CA ILE A 30 3.54 -3.41 7.94
C ILE A 30 4.28 -2.45 8.87
N LEU A 31 5.30 -1.77 8.32
CA LEU A 31 5.92 -0.62 8.95
C LEU A 31 5.46 0.63 8.22
N VAL A 32 4.69 1.47 8.90
CA VAL A 32 4.21 2.74 8.37
C VAL A 32 5.22 3.84 8.68
N ILE A 33 5.72 4.50 7.64
CA ILE A 33 6.68 5.59 7.72
C ILE A 33 5.93 6.91 7.61
N THR A 34 6.01 7.73 8.65
CA THR A 34 5.33 9.03 8.74
C THR A 34 6.33 10.17 8.92
N GLY A 35 5.83 11.41 9.01
CA GLY A 35 6.62 12.61 9.31
C GLY A 35 6.67 13.61 8.15
N GLY A 36 6.96 14.87 8.48
CA GLY A 36 7.04 15.97 7.51
C GLY A 36 5.70 16.57 7.07
N HIS A 37 4.57 15.99 7.50
CA HIS A 37 3.23 16.57 7.30
C HIS A 37 2.29 16.08 8.41
N ASP A 38 1.37 16.94 8.85
CA ASP A 38 0.38 16.61 9.88
C ASP A 38 -0.78 15.81 9.29
N TYR A 39 -1.47 15.06 10.14
CA TYR A 39 -2.63 14.23 9.79
C TYR A 39 -3.38 13.78 11.04
N GLU A 40 -4.62 13.33 10.86
CA GLU A 40 -5.49 12.81 11.92
C GLU A 40 -5.04 11.41 12.38
N LYS A 41 -4.07 11.38 13.32
CA LYS A 41 -3.37 10.15 13.76
C LYS A 41 -4.30 9.06 14.28
N GLU A 42 -5.33 9.43 15.04
CA GLU A 42 -6.25 8.45 15.63
C GLU A 42 -7.05 7.72 14.54
N GLN A 43 -7.64 8.47 13.62
CA GLN A 43 -8.49 7.97 12.54
C GLN A 43 -7.63 7.20 11.51
N PHE A 44 -6.41 7.66 11.26
CA PHE A 44 -5.45 6.92 10.46
C PHE A 44 -5.11 5.55 11.09
N ASN A 45 -4.89 5.50 12.41
CA ASN A 45 -4.66 4.23 13.12
C ASN A 45 -5.90 3.32 13.13
N GLN A 46 -7.10 3.90 13.20
CA GLN A 46 -8.35 3.15 13.07
C GLN A 46 -8.50 2.55 11.66
N MET A 47 -8.12 3.29 10.61
CA MET A 47 -8.06 2.75 9.24
C MET A 47 -7.11 1.56 9.16
N LEU A 48 -5.89 1.68 9.68
CA LEU A 48 -4.91 0.57 9.70
C LEU A 48 -5.44 -0.64 10.47
N SER A 49 -6.07 -0.42 11.62
CA SER A 49 -6.67 -1.48 12.44
C SER A 49 -7.84 -2.18 11.72
N SER A 50 -8.56 -1.45 10.85
CA SER A 50 -9.69 -2.00 10.08
C SER A 50 -9.28 -2.92 8.93
N LEU A 51 -7.98 -3.01 8.60
CA LEU A 51 -7.47 -3.89 7.53
C LEU A 51 -7.63 -5.38 7.87
N GLY A 52 -7.92 -5.69 9.13
CA GLY A 52 -8.24 -7.03 9.62
C GLY A 52 -7.05 -7.74 10.26
N PRO A 53 -7.31 -8.89 10.92
CA PRO A 53 -6.32 -9.54 11.80
C PRO A 53 -5.13 -10.16 11.05
N SER A 54 -5.21 -10.29 9.72
CA SER A 54 -4.10 -10.76 8.88
C SER A 54 -3.04 -9.70 8.61
N ILE A 55 -3.23 -8.45 9.06
CA ILE A 55 -2.28 -7.36 8.94
C ILE A 55 -2.07 -6.73 10.32
N THR A 56 -0.81 -6.57 10.71
CA THR A 56 -0.40 -5.84 11.92
C THR A 56 0.46 -4.65 11.52
N PHE A 57 0.45 -3.57 12.29
CA PHE A 57 1.21 -2.37 11.94
C PHE A 57 2.06 -1.85 13.10
N GLN A 58 3.19 -1.25 12.72
CA GLN A 58 4.00 -0.37 13.57
C GLN A 58 4.18 0.96 12.85
N ILE A 59 4.28 2.06 13.60
CA ILE A 59 4.51 3.40 13.04
C ILE A 59 5.90 3.85 13.46
N SER A 60 6.66 4.41 12.51
CA SER A 60 7.95 5.04 12.76
C SER A 60 8.01 6.35 11.99
N GLU A 61 8.45 7.42 12.67
CA GLU A 61 8.47 8.77 12.12
C GLU A 61 9.89 9.14 11.66
N LEU A 62 10.00 9.82 10.51
CA LEU A 62 11.27 10.38 10.04
C LEU A 62 11.69 11.59 10.92
N PRO A 63 13.00 11.78 11.18
CA PRO A 63 14.13 11.07 10.59
C PRO A 63 14.48 9.73 11.28
N GLY A 64 13.95 9.43 12.47
CA GLY A 64 14.29 8.21 13.21
C GLY A 64 13.99 6.92 12.44
N ALA A 65 12.97 6.93 11.60
CA ALA A 65 12.61 5.82 10.74
C ALA A 65 13.68 5.43 9.70
N PHE A 66 14.67 6.28 9.41
CA PHE A 66 15.78 5.92 8.51
C PHE A 66 16.55 4.67 9.00
N GLU A 67 16.62 4.46 10.31
CA GLU A 67 17.24 3.27 10.90
C GLU A 67 16.54 1.97 10.48
N MET A 68 15.23 2.01 10.22
CA MET A 68 14.47 0.82 9.84
C MET A 68 14.83 0.30 8.45
N PHE A 69 15.46 1.13 7.60
CA PHE A 69 15.93 0.71 6.27
C PHE A 69 17.28 -0.02 6.33
N ARG A 70 18.00 0.03 7.46
CA ARG A 70 19.29 -0.66 7.62
C ARG A 70 19.13 -2.18 7.63
N PRO A 71 20.07 -2.96 7.04
CA PRO A 71 19.95 -4.41 6.90
C PRO A 71 19.52 -5.17 8.17
N GLU A 72 20.07 -4.79 9.32
CA GLU A 72 19.81 -5.37 10.63
C GLU A 72 18.36 -5.19 11.12
N ASN A 73 17.62 -4.25 10.56
CA ASN A 73 16.24 -3.93 10.93
C ASN A 73 15.20 -4.44 9.91
N ARG A 74 15.61 -4.83 8.71
CA ARG A 74 14.70 -5.19 7.60
C ARG A 74 13.85 -6.44 7.85
N ASN A 75 14.21 -7.29 8.82
CA ASN A 75 13.44 -8.49 9.18
C ASN A 75 12.30 -8.21 10.18
N LYS A 76 12.24 -7.01 10.75
CA LYS A 76 11.24 -6.61 11.76
C LYS A 76 9.86 -6.36 11.16
N TYR A 77 9.78 -6.13 9.85
CA TYR A 77 8.57 -5.85 9.10
C TYR A 77 8.64 -6.51 7.72
N ASP A 78 7.48 -6.74 7.11
CA ASP A 78 7.33 -7.40 5.82
C ASP A 78 7.14 -6.39 4.69
N VAL A 79 6.33 -5.35 4.91
CA VAL A 79 5.96 -4.32 3.92
C VAL A 79 6.17 -2.92 4.51
N LEU A 80 6.63 -1.99 3.69
CA LEU A 80 6.66 -0.56 4.01
C LEU A 80 5.37 0.11 3.54
N VAL A 81 4.79 0.99 4.36
CA VAL A 81 3.71 1.89 3.95
C VAL A 81 4.19 3.32 4.14
N PHE A 82 4.33 4.08 3.06
CA PHE A 82 4.75 5.48 3.14
C PHE A 82 3.54 6.39 3.27
N TYR A 83 3.55 7.19 4.34
CA TYR A 83 2.60 8.26 4.61
C TYR A 83 3.36 9.48 5.19
N HIS A 84 4.46 9.87 4.53
CA HIS A 84 5.36 10.94 4.97
C HIS A 84 5.54 11.98 3.87
N MET A 85 5.82 13.25 4.20
CA MET A 85 6.21 14.28 3.23
C MET A 85 7.62 14.82 3.53
N TRP A 86 8.49 13.95 4.05
CA TRP A 86 9.86 14.31 4.42
C TRP A 86 10.72 14.74 3.22
N GLN A 87 11.61 15.70 3.43
CA GLN A 87 12.40 16.33 2.35
C GLN A 87 13.91 16.11 2.49
N LYS A 88 14.44 16.02 3.71
CA LYS A 88 15.88 15.97 3.97
C LYS A 88 16.38 14.54 3.98
N ILE A 89 17.39 14.25 3.18
CA ILE A 89 18.04 12.94 3.16
C ILE A 89 19.53 13.11 2.87
N SER A 90 20.37 12.45 3.66
CA SER A 90 21.81 12.37 3.45
C SER A 90 22.15 11.31 2.39
N ALA A 91 23.38 11.33 1.87
CA ALA A 91 23.83 10.32 0.92
C ALA A 91 23.82 8.90 1.51
N GLU A 92 24.11 8.75 2.80
CA GLU A 92 24.06 7.45 3.49
C GLU A 92 22.61 6.95 3.60
N GLU A 93 21.70 7.79 4.10
CA GLU A 93 20.28 7.44 4.22
C GLU A 93 19.67 7.09 2.84
N ALA A 94 20.00 7.88 1.81
CA ALA A 94 19.57 7.62 0.44
C ALA A 94 20.04 6.25 -0.08
N SER A 95 21.32 5.91 0.17
CA SER A 95 21.89 4.62 -0.21
C SER A 95 21.21 3.46 0.51
N VAL A 96 21.01 3.56 1.82
CA VAL A 96 20.37 2.51 2.63
C VAL A 96 18.90 2.33 2.27
N PHE A 97 18.18 3.44 2.03
CA PHE A 97 16.78 3.44 1.60
C PHE A 97 16.61 2.76 0.25
N ASP A 98 17.40 3.18 -0.75
CA ASP A 98 17.39 2.60 -2.09
C ASP A 98 17.71 1.09 -2.03
N ASP A 99 18.78 0.70 -1.35
CA ASP A 99 19.18 -0.70 -1.23
C ASP A 99 18.08 -1.57 -0.59
N CYS A 100 17.41 -1.06 0.46
CA CYS A 100 16.29 -1.77 1.11
C CYS A 100 15.19 -2.13 0.11
N ILE A 101 14.75 -1.16 -0.68
CA ILE A 101 13.65 -1.36 -1.65
C ILE A 101 14.15 -2.15 -2.85
N ARG A 102 15.31 -1.80 -3.42
CA ARG A 102 15.89 -2.47 -4.59
C ARG A 102 16.10 -3.97 -4.35
N GLN A 103 16.46 -4.37 -3.12
CA GLN A 103 16.59 -5.78 -2.72
C GLN A 103 15.26 -6.53 -2.55
N GLY A 104 14.13 -5.84 -2.66
CA GLY A 104 12.80 -6.44 -2.75
C GLY A 104 11.94 -6.23 -1.52
N LYS A 105 12.19 -5.19 -0.71
CA LYS A 105 11.24 -4.78 0.31
C LYS A 105 9.99 -4.18 -0.37
N PRO A 106 8.80 -4.80 -0.21
CA PRO A 106 7.58 -4.29 -0.82
C PRO A 106 7.13 -2.95 -0.24
N VAL A 107 6.49 -2.11 -1.05
CA VAL A 107 6.08 -0.75 -0.65
C VAL A 107 4.66 -0.44 -1.10
N VAL A 108 3.87 0.17 -0.22
CA VAL A 108 2.66 0.90 -0.58
C VAL A 108 2.89 2.38 -0.27
N VAL A 109 2.63 3.28 -1.22
CA VAL A 109 2.83 4.71 -1.08
C VAL A 109 1.48 5.40 -1.08
N LEU A 110 1.27 6.27 -0.10
CA LEU A 110 -0.02 6.94 0.09
C LEU A 110 0.14 8.46 0.03
N HIS A 111 -0.80 9.07 -0.68
CA HIS A 111 -1.11 10.49 -0.64
C HIS A 111 0.10 11.43 -0.76
N HIS A 112 0.35 12.27 0.24
CA HIS A 112 1.42 13.28 0.26
C HIS A 112 2.83 12.70 0.17
N SER A 113 2.99 11.37 0.22
CA SER A 113 4.28 10.73 -0.03
C SER A 113 4.80 10.95 -1.44
N ILE A 114 3.93 11.20 -2.43
CA ILE A 114 4.39 11.59 -3.77
C ILE A 114 5.01 13.00 -3.79
N CYS A 115 4.80 13.78 -2.73
CA CYS A 115 5.34 15.12 -2.53
C CYS A 115 6.66 15.10 -1.73
N ALA A 116 7.10 13.92 -1.26
CA ALA A 116 8.35 13.79 -0.52
C ALA A 116 9.58 13.95 -1.42
N PHE A 117 10.73 14.19 -0.77
CA PHE A 117 12.07 14.19 -1.35
C PHE A 117 12.19 14.97 -2.68
N ASP A 118 11.84 16.26 -2.64
CA ASP A 118 11.80 17.20 -3.78
C ASP A 118 13.10 17.33 -4.57
N GLU A 119 14.24 16.97 -3.99
CA GLU A 119 15.57 17.10 -4.61
C GLU A 119 16.25 15.74 -4.84
N TRP A 120 15.50 14.63 -4.72
CA TRP A 120 16.05 13.28 -4.88
C TRP A 120 15.33 12.50 -6.00
N PRO A 121 15.76 12.64 -7.26
CA PRO A 121 15.11 12.01 -8.42
C PRO A 121 14.97 10.49 -8.33
N LEU A 122 15.87 9.82 -7.60
CA LEU A 122 15.81 8.37 -7.40
C LEU A 122 14.54 7.95 -6.64
N TYR A 123 14.07 8.76 -5.68
CA TYR A 123 12.79 8.46 -5.01
C TYR A 123 11.63 8.48 -5.99
N TRP A 124 11.64 9.41 -6.96
CA TRP A 124 10.59 9.53 -7.97
C TRP A 124 10.61 8.32 -8.91
N GLU A 125 11.80 7.80 -9.21
CA GLU A 125 11.99 6.56 -9.96
C GLU A 125 11.52 5.33 -9.18
N ILE A 126 11.80 5.27 -7.86
CA ILE A 126 11.34 4.20 -6.97
C ILE A 126 9.82 4.13 -6.99
N ILE A 127 9.12 5.21 -6.64
CA ILE A 127 7.66 5.19 -6.52
C ILE A 127 6.95 5.32 -7.87
N GLY A 128 7.65 5.76 -8.91
CA GLY A 128 7.08 5.97 -10.24
C GLY A 128 6.17 7.19 -10.34
N GLY A 129 6.36 8.19 -9.47
CA GLY A 129 5.58 9.42 -9.51
C GLY A 129 6.23 10.56 -8.74
N LYS A 130 5.83 11.79 -9.05
CA LYS A 130 6.32 13.01 -8.39
C LYS A 130 5.34 14.16 -8.49
N TYR A 131 4.89 14.66 -7.34
CA TYR A 131 4.30 16.00 -7.23
C TYR A 131 5.41 17.06 -7.19
N PHE A 132 5.34 18.05 -8.08
CA PHE A 132 6.33 19.13 -8.18
C PHE A 132 5.87 20.38 -7.42
N GLN A 133 6.59 20.80 -6.37
CA GLN A 133 6.26 22.03 -5.63
C GLN A 133 6.69 23.31 -6.37
N LYS A 134 7.63 23.18 -7.31
CA LYS A 134 8.17 24.24 -8.14
C LYS A 134 8.40 23.73 -9.55
N GLN A 135 8.70 24.63 -10.48
CA GLN A 135 9.08 24.21 -11.83
C GLN A 135 10.34 23.33 -11.78
N THR A 136 10.25 22.14 -12.37
CA THR A 136 11.34 21.16 -12.38
C THR A 136 11.46 20.56 -13.78
N THR A 137 12.70 20.42 -14.27
CA THR A 137 12.98 19.64 -15.48
C THR A 137 13.28 18.21 -15.08
N TYR A 138 12.49 17.26 -15.58
CA TYR A 138 12.68 15.84 -15.33
C TYR A 138 12.54 15.07 -16.64
N LYS A 139 13.51 14.19 -16.93
CA LYS A 139 13.57 13.39 -18.17
C LYS A 139 13.38 14.23 -19.46
N GLY A 140 14.01 15.41 -19.51
CA GLY A 140 13.94 16.30 -20.68
C GLY A 140 12.61 17.05 -20.86
N LYS A 141 11.64 16.88 -19.95
CA LYS A 141 10.38 17.63 -19.95
C LYS A 141 10.34 18.62 -18.78
N VAL A 142 9.81 19.81 -19.04
CA VAL A 142 9.55 20.81 -18.00
C VAL A 142 8.17 20.56 -17.40
N TYR A 143 8.13 20.40 -16.09
CA TYR A 143 6.92 20.33 -15.29
C TYR A 143 6.77 21.64 -14.52
N GLY A 144 5.59 22.26 -14.62
CA GLY A 144 5.24 23.39 -13.76
C GLY A 144 4.97 22.93 -12.33
N PRO A 145 4.80 23.87 -11.37
CA PRO A 145 4.31 23.53 -10.05
C PRO A 145 2.93 22.87 -10.18
N CYS A 146 2.75 21.78 -9.45
CA CYS A 146 1.47 21.10 -9.35
C CYS A 146 0.48 21.96 -8.55
N SER A 147 -0.81 21.70 -8.75
CA SER A 147 -1.89 22.32 -8.00
C SER A 147 -2.75 21.25 -7.33
N TYR A 148 -3.52 21.65 -6.33
CA TYR A 148 -4.42 20.76 -5.60
C TYR A 148 -5.75 21.43 -5.29
N ILE A 149 -6.77 20.61 -5.01
CA ILE A 149 -8.08 21.04 -4.50
C ILE A 149 -8.45 20.08 -3.37
N HIS A 150 -8.62 20.62 -2.17
CA HIS A 150 -9.16 19.90 -1.01
C HIS A 150 -10.68 19.70 -1.12
N ASP A 151 -11.21 18.80 -0.29
CA ASP A 151 -12.63 18.75 0.05
C ASP A 151 -13.57 18.57 -1.16
N LEU A 152 -13.16 17.73 -2.11
CA LEU A 152 -13.91 17.49 -3.34
C LEU A 152 -14.43 16.05 -3.42
N HIS A 153 -15.67 15.92 -3.87
CA HIS A 153 -16.19 14.62 -4.30
C HIS A 153 -15.83 14.32 -5.76
N PHE A 154 -15.07 13.26 -5.99
CA PHE A 154 -14.82 12.74 -7.35
C PHE A 154 -15.01 11.22 -7.41
N THR A 155 -15.00 10.70 -8.64
CA THR A 155 -15.16 9.26 -8.89
C THR A 155 -13.80 8.63 -9.14
N VAL A 156 -13.45 7.64 -8.32
CA VAL A 156 -12.34 6.73 -8.58
C VAL A 156 -12.84 5.66 -9.55
N ARG A 157 -12.19 5.57 -10.71
CA ARG A 157 -12.45 4.60 -11.77
C ARG A 157 -11.48 3.43 -11.67
N ILE A 158 -11.99 2.21 -11.73
CA ILE A 158 -11.15 1.00 -11.69
C ILE A 158 -10.70 0.64 -13.11
N VAL A 159 -9.39 0.65 -13.36
CA VAL A 159 -8.83 0.40 -14.70
C VAL A 159 -8.88 -1.07 -15.07
N ASP A 160 -8.38 -1.95 -14.19
CA ASP A 160 -8.40 -3.40 -14.37
C ASP A 160 -9.15 -4.06 -13.20
N LYS A 161 -10.34 -4.60 -13.46
CA LYS A 161 -11.15 -5.28 -12.43
C LYS A 161 -10.65 -6.68 -12.07
N ASN A 162 -9.67 -7.22 -12.81
CA ASN A 162 -9.10 -8.54 -12.55
C ASN A 162 -7.78 -8.46 -11.77
N HIS A 163 -7.10 -7.30 -11.77
CA HIS A 163 -5.87 -7.12 -11.02
C HIS A 163 -6.10 -7.38 -9.52
N PRO A 164 -5.22 -8.13 -8.81
CA PRO A 164 -5.47 -8.50 -7.42
C PRO A 164 -5.71 -7.31 -6.48
N VAL A 165 -5.10 -6.16 -6.76
CA VAL A 165 -5.27 -4.91 -5.98
C VAL A 165 -6.70 -4.34 -6.08
N THR A 166 -7.37 -4.52 -7.20
CA THR A 166 -8.65 -3.88 -7.54
C THR A 166 -9.80 -4.88 -7.71
N ARG A 167 -9.52 -6.18 -7.60
CA ARG A 167 -10.53 -7.24 -7.80
C ARG A 167 -11.72 -7.08 -6.86
N GLY A 168 -12.91 -7.10 -7.44
CA GLY A 168 -14.17 -6.95 -6.70
C GLY A 168 -14.34 -5.57 -6.06
N ILE A 169 -13.62 -4.56 -6.54
CA ILE A 169 -13.88 -3.14 -6.29
C ILE A 169 -14.53 -2.60 -7.57
N GLU A 170 -15.66 -1.92 -7.42
CA GLU A 170 -16.31 -1.18 -8.49
C GLU A 170 -15.90 0.29 -8.43
N ASP A 171 -16.18 1.05 -9.49
CA ASP A 171 -16.04 2.51 -9.45
C ASP A 171 -16.76 3.07 -8.22
N PHE A 172 -16.11 3.98 -7.51
CA PHE A 172 -16.64 4.51 -6.25
C PHE A 172 -16.41 6.00 -6.12
N ARG A 173 -17.32 6.66 -5.40
CA ARG A 173 -17.15 8.06 -5.02
C ARG A 173 -16.31 8.16 -3.76
N ILE A 174 -15.45 9.15 -3.71
CA ILE A 174 -14.64 9.51 -2.56
C ILE A 174 -14.80 11.00 -2.27
N PHE A 175 -14.51 11.43 -1.04
CA PHE A 175 -14.34 12.84 -0.68
C PHE A 175 -12.88 12.99 -0.25
N ASP A 176 -12.09 13.71 -1.03
CA ASP A 176 -10.64 13.71 -0.87
C ASP A 176 -10.01 14.95 -1.54
N GLU A 177 -8.68 14.99 -1.52
CA GLU A 177 -7.88 15.97 -2.24
C GLU A 177 -7.42 15.44 -3.61
N THR A 178 -7.57 16.27 -4.66
CA THR A 178 -7.01 15.99 -5.99
C THR A 178 -5.68 16.70 -6.20
N TYR A 179 -4.76 16.07 -6.95
CA TYR A 179 -3.51 16.69 -7.41
C TYR A 179 -3.46 16.79 -8.93
N LYS A 180 -2.95 17.90 -9.47
CA LYS A 180 -2.83 18.14 -10.92
C LYS A 180 -1.40 18.45 -11.34
N GLY A 181 -0.99 17.85 -12.46
CA GLY A 181 0.28 18.15 -13.12
C GLY A 181 1.46 17.31 -12.65
N TYR A 182 1.25 16.40 -11.68
CA TYR A 182 2.29 15.50 -11.21
C TYR A 182 2.69 14.48 -12.26
N TYR A 183 3.92 13.99 -12.16
CA TYR A 183 4.46 12.94 -13.01
C TYR A 183 3.98 11.58 -12.53
N VAL A 184 3.62 10.71 -13.48
CA VAL A 184 3.47 9.26 -13.32
C VAL A 184 4.36 8.60 -14.37
N SER A 185 5.08 7.56 -13.97
CA SER A 185 6.05 6.89 -14.84
C SER A 185 5.41 6.13 -15.99
N GLU A 186 6.03 6.16 -17.16
CA GLU A 186 5.55 5.45 -18.37
C GLU A 186 5.57 3.92 -18.21
N ASP A 187 6.40 3.41 -17.31
CA ASP A 187 6.48 1.98 -16.96
C ASP A 187 5.61 1.61 -15.74
N ALA A 188 4.84 2.56 -15.20
CA ALA A 188 3.83 2.26 -14.20
C ALA A 188 2.58 1.68 -14.88
N THR A 189 1.94 0.71 -14.22
CA THR A 189 0.66 0.16 -14.64
C THR A 189 -0.47 0.88 -13.92
N PRO A 190 -1.31 1.69 -14.60
CA PRO A 190 -2.44 2.35 -13.97
C PRO A 190 -3.41 1.33 -13.38
N LEU A 191 -3.79 1.53 -12.12
CA LEU A 191 -4.82 0.73 -11.44
C LEU A 191 -6.11 1.54 -11.25
N LEU A 192 -5.96 2.85 -11.00
CA LEU A 192 -7.05 3.77 -10.75
C LEU A 192 -6.91 5.03 -11.60
N THR A 193 -8.05 5.51 -12.11
CA THR A 193 -8.14 6.80 -12.80
C THR A 193 -9.28 7.67 -12.26
N THR A 194 -9.33 8.92 -12.68
CA THR A 194 -10.46 9.82 -12.47
C THR A 194 -10.68 10.69 -13.72
N ASP A 195 -11.92 11.10 -13.94
CA ASP A 195 -12.33 12.08 -14.95
C ASP A 195 -12.41 13.51 -14.39
N GLU A 196 -12.09 13.70 -13.10
CA GLU A 196 -12.12 14.99 -12.43
C GLU A 196 -11.13 15.99 -13.04
N PRO A 197 -11.59 17.11 -13.64
CA PRO A 197 -10.73 18.06 -14.35
C PRO A 197 -9.62 18.71 -13.51
N SER A 198 -9.79 18.76 -12.19
CA SER A 198 -8.79 19.25 -11.24
C SER A 198 -7.71 18.22 -10.89
N SER A 199 -7.74 17.01 -11.44
CA SER A 199 -6.75 15.95 -11.16
C SER A 199 -5.92 15.56 -12.38
N THR A 200 -4.71 15.04 -12.14
CA THR A 200 -4.00 14.19 -13.11
C THR A 200 -4.79 12.88 -13.27
N PRO A 201 -5.02 12.37 -14.50
CA PRO A 201 -5.95 11.26 -14.70
C PRO A 201 -5.62 9.96 -13.97
N VAL A 202 -4.34 9.62 -13.79
CA VAL A 202 -3.91 8.38 -13.13
C VAL A 202 -3.64 8.64 -11.65
N ILE A 203 -4.54 8.17 -10.78
CA ILE A 203 -4.53 8.42 -9.33
C ILE A 203 -4.13 7.20 -8.49
N GLY A 204 -3.82 6.08 -9.14
CA GLY A 204 -3.22 4.93 -8.48
C GLY A 204 -2.58 3.98 -9.50
N TRP A 205 -1.42 3.45 -9.16
CA TRP A 205 -0.63 2.62 -10.08
C TRP A 205 0.20 1.56 -9.36
N ALA A 206 0.52 0.49 -10.09
CA ALA A 206 1.50 -0.51 -9.71
C ALA A 206 2.82 -0.26 -10.46
N LYS A 207 3.93 -0.60 -9.81
CA LYS A 207 5.27 -0.51 -10.39
C LYS A 207 6.18 -1.57 -9.78
N SER A 208 7.30 -1.85 -10.45
CA SER A 208 8.42 -2.55 -9.85
C SER A 208 9.68 -1.68 -9.84
N TYR A 209 10.49 -1.84 -8.80
CA TYR A 209 11.80 -1.21 -8.67
C TYR A 209 12.79 -2.21 -8.07
N GLY A 210 13.84 -2.56 -8.82
CA GLY A 210 14.67 -3.72 -8.47
C GLY A 210 13.82 -4.98 -8.33
N LYS A 211 13.84 -5.60 -7.14
CA LYS A 211 13.03 -6.78 -6.81
C LYS A 211 11.72 -6.44 -6.08
N ALA A 212 11.43 -5.17 -5.81
CA ALA A 212 10.24 -4.77 -5.06
C ALA A 212 9.04 -4.55 -5.97
N LYS A 213 7.88 -4.99 -5.50
CA LYS A 213 6.56 -4.56 -5.99
C LYS A 213 6.14 -3.32 -5.20
N ILE A 214 5.59 -2.34 -5.92
CA ILE A 214 5.17 -1.06 -5.38
C ILE A 214 3.75 -0.76 -5.85
N VAL A 215 2.90 -0.27 -4.95
CA VAL A 215 1.62 0.35 -5.28
C VAL A 215 1.62 1.77 -4.77
N VAL A 216 1.15 2.71 -5.57
CA VAL A 216 0.93 4.09 -5.15
C VAL A 216 -0.54 4.41 -5.26
N LEU A 217 -1.10 5.04 -4.22
CA LEU A 217 -2.46 5.56 -4.17
C LEU A 217 -2.37 7.06 -3.86
N GLN A 218 -2.82 7.91 -4.77
CA GLN A 218 -2.81 9.36 -4.56
C GLN A 218 -3.83 9.80 -3.50
N SER A 219 -4.95 9.07 -3.38
CA SER A 219 -5.93 9.32 -2.34
C SER A 219 -5.41 9.02 -0.94
N GLY A 220 -5.94 9.72 0.05
CA GLY A 220 -5.60 9.53 1.46
C GLY A 220 -5.35 10.82 2.24
N HIS A 221 -6.04 11.92 1.94
CA HIS A 221 -5.82 13.21 2.60
C HIS A 221 -6.22 13.19 4.08
N ASP A 222 -7.44 12.73 4.36
CA ASP A 222 -8.02 12.89 5.69
C ASP A 222 -9.10 11.83 6.02
N VAL A 223 -9.74 11.96 7.18
CA VAL A 223 -10.75 11.08 7.77
C VAL A 223 -11.78 10.55 6.76
N PRO A 224 -12.38 11.35 5.86
CA PRO A 224 -13.37 10.84 4.91
C PRO A 224 -12.82 9.75 3.99
N THR A 225 -11.55 9.84 3.61
CA THR A 225 -10.86 8.80 2.85
C THR A 225 -10.51 7.61 3.75
N PHE A 226 -10.03 7.87 4.96
CA PHE A 226 -9.69 6.82 5.93
C PHE A 226 -10.88 5.95 6.31
N GLU A 227 -12.10 6.50 6.28
CA GLU A 227 -13.35 5.80 6.59
C GLU A 227 -13.98 5.11 5.38
N ASN A 228 -13.53 5.42 4.16
CA ASN A 228 -14.11 4.86 2.95
C ASN A 228 -13.82 3.34 2.84
N PRO A 229 -14.87 2.47 2.79
CA PRO A 229 -14.67 1.02 2.77
C PRO A 229 -13.97 0.52 1.50
N ASN A 230 -14.17 1.19 0.36
CA ASN A 230 -13.48 0.83 -0.88
C ASN A 230 -11.99 1.20 -0.80
N PHE A 231 -11.66 2.35 -0.20
CA PHE A 231 -10.27 2.74 0.03
C PHE A 231 -9.56 1.79 1.01
N ARG A 232 -10.20 1.40 2.12
CA ARG A 232 -9.69 0.39 3.05
C ARG A 232 -9.44 -0.95 2.37
N LYS A 233 -10.39 -1.40 1.55
CA LYS A 233 -10.25 -2.64 0.77
C LYS A 233 -9.10 -2.55 -0.22
N LEU A 234 -8.97 -1.42 -0.92
CA LEU A 234 -7.88 -1.16 -1.85
C LEU A 234 -6.51 -1.17 -1.16
N LEU A 235 -6.38 -0.48 -0.03
CA LEU A 235 -5.15 -0.46 0.77
C LEU A 235 -4.77 -1.87 1.24
N ARG A 236 -5.73 -2.63 1.77
CA ARG A 236 -5.52 -4.02 2.16
C ARG A 236 -5.02 -4.87 0.98
N GLN A 237 -5.71 -4.83 -0.15
CA GLN A 237 -5.35 -5.62 -1.34
C GLN A 237 -4.00 -5.16 -1.93
N SER A 238 -3.65 -3.88 -1.79
CA SER A 238 -2.32 -3.36 -2.15
C SER A 238 -1.22 -4.00 -1.29
N ILE A 239 -1.40 -4.01 0.03
CA ILE A 239 -0.47 -4.65 0.98
C ILE A 239 -0.30 -6.14 0.69
N GLU A 240 -1.42 -6.85 0.53
CA GLU A 240 -1.42 -8.29 0.22
C GLU A 240 -0.74 -8.59 -1.13
N TRP A 241 -0.98 -7.78 -2.16
CA TRP A 241 -0.39 -7.99 -3.48
C TRP A 241 1.11 -7.69 -3.53
N VAL A 242 1.58 -6.61 -2.89
CA VAL A 242 3.02 -6.31 -2.88
C VAL A 242 3.79 -7.33 -2.02
N TYR A 243 3.17 -7.88 -0.98
CA TYR A 243 3.75 -8.92 -0.13
C TYR A 243 3.85 -10.27 -0.85
N ASN A 244 2.79 -10.68 -1.56
CA ASN A 244 2.75 -11.96 -2.26
C ASN A 244 3.69 -11.95 -3.47
N ARG A 245 4.71 -12.80 -3.45
CA ARG A 245 5.70 -12.93 -4.52
C ARG A 245 5.22 -13.84 -5.63
#